data_AF-A0A0F0LIK8-F1
#
_entry.id   AF-A0A0F0LIK8-F1
#
_cell.length_a   1.000
_cell.length_b   1.000
_cell.length_c   1.000
_cell.angle_alpha   90.00
_cell.angle_beta   90.00
_cell.angle_gamma   90.00
#
_symmetry.space_group_name_H-M   'P 1'
#
loop_
_entity.id
_entity.type
_entity.pdbx_description
1 polymer ?
#
loop_
_entity_poly.entity_id
_entity_poly.type
_entity_poly.pdbx_seq_one_letter_code
_entity_poly.pdbx_strand_id
1 'polypeptide(L)' 'MTKAHHIEWWARDHGGTDLDNGVLLCETCHHLIHDNGRDIRIEGIGVRAKVWFLPPPSTDPLRTPRLGGRARTELLA' A
#
# COMPACT_ATOMS: atom_id res chain seq x y z
N MET A 1 -14.05 -7.22 -2.30
CA MET A 1 -13.96 -7.30 -0.82
C MET A 1 -12.70 -6.56 -0.36
N THR A 2 -12.73 -5.94 0.82
CA THR A 2 -11.57 -5.28 1.44
C THR A 2 -10.81 -6.26 2.33
N LYS A 3 -9.48 -6.17 2.35
CA LYS A 3 -8.56 -6.97 3.17
C LYS A 3 -7.63 -6.04 3.94
N ALA A 4 -7.35 -6.37 5.20
CA ALA A 4 -6.29 -5.71 5.96
C ALA A 4 -4.92 -6.24 5.51
N HIS A 5 -3.95 -5.34 5.40
CA HIS A 5 -2.58 -5.63 5.03
C HIS A 5 -1.63 -4.92 6.01
N HIS A 6 -0.64 -5.65 6.53
CA HIS A 6 0.44 -5.06 7.32
C HIS A 6 1.53 -4.57 6.37
N ILE A 7 1.95 -3.31 6.51
CA ILE A 7 2.91 -2.67 5.60
C ILE A 7 4.31 -3.20 5.86
N GLU A 8 4.73 -3.21 7.13
CA GLU A 8 5.85 -4.01 7.60
C GLU A 8 5.34 -5.43 7.84
N TRP A 9 5.91 -6.37 7.11
CA TRP A 9 5.40 -7.74 7.10
C TRP A 9 5.82 -8.45 8.39
N TRP A 10 4.88 -9.15 9.02
CA TRP A 10 5.14 -9.90 10.26
C TRP A 10 6.36 -10.83 10.16
N ALA A 11 6.41 -11.67 9.13
CA ALA A 11 7.47 -12.68 9.00
C ALA A 11 8.77 -12.15 8.37
N ARG A 12 8.67 -11.22 7.40
CA ARG A 12 9.81 -10.69 6.64
C ARG A 12 10.52 -9.55 7.38
N ASP A 13 9.75 -8.67 8.01
CA ASP A 13 10.23 -7.40 8.56
C ASP A 13 10.09 -7.31 10.10
N HIS A 14 9.52 -8.34 10.74
CA HIS A 14 9.17 -8.33 12.18
C HIS A 14 8.19 -7.21 12.56
N GLY A 15 7.34 -6.79 11.60
CA GLY A 15 6.38 -5.70 11.79
C GLY A 15 5.29 -6.03 12.82
N GLY A 16 4.76 -5.01 13.48
CA GLY A 16 3.68 -5.12 14.44
C GLY A 16 2.34 -5.56 13.83
N THR A 17 1.40 -6.00 14.67
CA THR A 17 0.02 -6.32 14.27
C THR A 17 -0.99 -5.25 14.72
N ASP A 18 -0.48 -4.09 15.12
CA ASP A 18 -1.27 -2.91 15.45
C ASP A 18 -1.83 -2.21 14.21
N LEU A 19 -2.79 -1.31 14.43
CA LEU A 19 -3.48 -0.59 13.37
C LEU A 19 -2.60 0.48 12.71
N ASP A 20 -1.53 0.93 13.37
CA ASP A 20 -0.62 1.93 12.82
C ASP A 20 0.25 1.32 11.71
N ASN A 21 0.50 0.01 11.76
CA ASN A 21 1.10 -0.77 10.67
C ASN A 21 0.09 -1.29 9.62
N GLY A 22 -1.18 -0.86 9.69
CA GLY A 22 -2.27 -1.41 8.87
C GLY A 22 -2.70 -0.53 7.69
N VAL A 23 -3.03 -1.16 6.57
CA VAL A 23 -3.75 -0.52 5.45
C VAL A 23 -4.85 -1.43 4.91
N LEU A 24 -5.98 -0.83 4.52
CA LEU A 24 -7.08 -1.53 3.87
C LEU A 24 -6.92 -1.50 2.35
N LEU A 25 -6.88 -2.68 1.73
CA LEU A 25 -6.72 -2.86 0.29
C LEU A 25 -7.90 -3.63 -0.29
N CYS A 26 -8.24 -3.39 -1.56
CA CYS A 26 -9.07 -4.36 -2.28
C CYS A 26 -8.26 -5.65 -2.49
N GLU A 27 -8.96 -6.77 -2.69
CA GLU A 27 -8.34 -8.09 -2.89
C GLU A 27 -7.27 -8.09 -4.00
N THR A 28 -7.56 -7.49 -5.16
CA THR A 28 -6.59 -7.38 -6.26
C THR A 28 -5.34 -6.61 -5.84
N CYS A 29 -5.49 -5.47 -5.16
CA CYS A 29 -4.35 -4.70 -4.67
C CYS A 29 -3.57 -5.47 -3.59
N HIS A 30 -4.26 -6.25 -2.74
CA HIS A 30 -3.60 -7.02 -1.70
C HIS A 30 -2.66 -8.08 -2.30
N HIS A 31 -3.12 -8.84 -3.30
CA HIS A 31 -2.25 -9.82 -3.98
C HIS A 31 -1.11 -9.14 -4.76
N LEU A 32 -1.38 -8.02 -5.44
CA LEU A 32 -0.34 -7.31 -6.18
C LEU A 32 0.83 -6.87 -5.31
N ILE A 33 0.61 -6.52 -4.04
CA ILE A 33 1.67 -6.19 -3.09
C ILE A 33 2.52 -7.42 -2.77
N HIS A 34 1.90 -8.57 -2.54
CA HIS A 34 2.61 -9.80 -2.22
C HIS A 34 3.42 -10.35 -3.40
N ASP A 35 2.90 -10.23 -4.62
CA ASP A 35 3.42 -11.00 -5.76
C ASP A 35 4.50 -10.28 -6.59
N ASN A 36 4.66 -8.95 -6.46
CA ASN A 36 5.39 -8.15 -7.45
C ASN A 36 6.44 -7.19 -6.89
N GLY A 37 6.90 -7.35 -5.64
CA GLY A 37 7.90 -6.45 -5.06
C GLY A 37 7.44 -4.99 -4.99
N ARG A 38 6.14 -4.78 -4.85
CA ARG A 38 5.55 -3.46 -4.63
C ARG A 38 5.58 -3.16 -3.14
N ASP A 39 5.83 -1.90 -2.79
CA ASP A 39 5.74 -1.43 -1.40
C ASP A 39 4.64 -0.39 -1.24
N ILE A 40 4.29 -0.13 0.01
CA ILE A 40 3.36 0.91 0.42
C ILE A 40 4.10 1.92 1.29
N ARG A 41 3.81 3.20 1.06
CA ARG A 41 4.21 4.29 1.94
C ARG A 41 2.98 5.06 2.37
N ILE A 42 2.82 5.27 3.67
CA ILE A 42 1.74 6.10 4.23
C ILE A 42 2.31 7.47 4.63
N GLU A 43 1.59 8.53 4.27
CA GLU A 43 1.84 9.88 4.76
C GLU A 43 0.63 10.40 5.56
N GLY A 44 0.84 10.72 6.84
CA GLY A 44 -0.22 11.13 7.77
C GLY A 44 -0.82 9.96 8.57
N ILE A 45 -1.91 10.22 9.29
CA ILE A 45 -2.54 9.26 10.21
C ILE A 45 -4.06 9.16 10.00
N GLY A 46 -4.63 8.02 10.39
CA GLY A 46 -6.06 7.76 10.35
C GLY A 46 -6.67 7.86 8.95
N VAL A 47 -7.96 8.19 8.88
CA VAL A 47 -8.75 8.17 7.62
C VAL A 47 -8.36 9.24 6.60
N ARG A 48 -7.47 10.17 6.97
CA ARG A 48 -6.96 11.24 6.09
C ARG A 48 -5.56 10.94 5.57
N ALA A 49 -4.94 9.84 6.01
CA ALA A 49 -3.61 9.46 5.54
C ALA A 49 -3.62 9.19 4.04
N LYS A 50 -2.54 9.58 3.36
CA LYS A 50 -2.33 9.28 1.94
C LYS A 50 -1.59 7.96 1.82
N VAL A 51 -2.14 7.05 1.03
CA VAL A 51 -1.54 5.75 0.73
C VAL A 51 -0.89 5.82 -0.63
N TRP A 52 0.43 5.65 -0.67
CA TRP A 52 1.24 5.65 -1.89
C TRP A 52 1.69 4.24 -2.23
N PHE A 53 1.45 3.81 -3.47
CA PHE A 53 1.99 2.57 -4.02
C PHE A 53 3.33 2.85 -4.71
N LEU A 54 4.35 2.10 -4.32
CA LEU A 54 5.68 2.15 -4.92
C LEU A 54 5.82 0.93 -5.85
N PRO A 55 6.00 1.13 -7.16
CA PRO A 55 6.26 0.01 -8.07
C PRO A 55 7.60 -0.67 -7.75
N PRO A 56 7.80 -1.91 -8.24
CA PRO A 56 9.09 -2.56 -8.15
C PRO A 56 10.13 -1.83 -9.01
N PRO A 57 11.41 -1.79 -8.59
CA PRO A 57 12.49 -1.18 -9.37
C PRO A 57 12.63 -1.72 -10.79
N SER A 58 12.22 -2.98 -11.02
CA SER A 58 12.26 -3.63 -12.34
C SER A 58 11.29 -3.02 -13.35
N THR A 59 10.18 -2.42 -12.88
CA THR A 59 9.19 -1.78 -13.75
C THR A 59 9.37 -0.26 -13.80
N ASP A 60 9.82 0.34 -12.70
CA ASP A 60 10.14 1.76 -12.62
C ASP A 60 11.35 1.93 -11.69
N PRO A 61 12.55 2.20 -12.24
CA PRO A 61 13.77 2.35 -11.46
C PRO A 61 13.71 3.47 -10.42
N LEU A 62 12.91 4.52 -10.65
CA LEU A 62 12.74 5.63 -9.71
C LEU A 62 11.69 5.34 -8.65
N ARG A 63 11.00 4.20 -8.75
CA ARG A 63 9.88 3.81 -7.87
C ARG A 63 8.86 4.94 -7.70
N THR A 64 8.46 5.59 -8.80
CA THR A 64 7.61 6.78 -8.78
C THR A 64 6.32 6.51 -8.00
N PRO A 65 6.06 7.22 -6.88
CA PRO A 65 4.90 6.96 -6.04
C PRO A 65 3.58 7.19 -6.78
N ARG A 66 2.64 6.25 -6.67
CA ARG A 66 1.30 6.36 -7.27
C ARG A 66 0.23 6.40 -6.17
N LEU A 67 -0.59 7.45 -6.18
CA LEU A 67 -1.61 7.63 -5.15
C LEU A 67 -2.68 6.53 -5.23
N GLY A 68 -3.01 5.94 -4.09
CA GLY A 68 -3.97 4.87 -3.92
C GLY A 68 -5.33 5.32 -3.40
N GLY A 69 -6.14 4.34 -2.99
CA GLY A 69 -7.43 4.56 -2.31
C GLY A 69 -8.44 5.35 -3.15
N ARG A 70 -9.27 6.15 -2.48
CA ARG A 70 -10.30 6.98 -3.13
C ARG A 70 -9.71 8.01 -4.09
N ALA A 71 -8.57 8.59 -3.76
CA ALA A 71 -7.94 9.59 -4.62
C ALA A 71 -7.54 9.00 -5.99
N ARG A 72 -7.22 7.71 -6.08
CA ARG A 72 -7.00 7.03 -7.38
C ARG A 72 -8.23 7.07 -8.28
N THR A 73 -9.43 6.96 -7.70
CA THR A 73 -10.70 6.87 -8.45
C THR A 73 -11.37 8.23 -8.61
N GLU A 74 -11.17 9.14 -7.67
CA GLU A 74 -11.72 10.50 -7.70
C GLU A 74 -10.99 11.40 -8.71
N LEU A 75 -9.72 11.11 -9.05
CA LEU A 75 -8.97 11.80 -10.12
C LEU A 75 -9.46 11.48 -11.55
N LEU A 76 -10.43 10.57 -11.70
CA LEU A 76 -11.01 10.16 -12.98
C LEU A 76 -12.42 10.72 -13.20
N ALA A 77 -12.93 11.56 -12.29
CA ALA A 77 -14.21 12.25 -12.38
C ALA A 77 -14.01 13.73 -12.72
#